data_AF-A0A9X0XKJ0-F1
#
_entry.id   AF-A0A9X0XKJ0-F1
#
_cell.length_a   1.000
_cell.length_b   1.000
_cell.length_c   1.000
_cell.angle_alpha   90.00
_cell.angle_beta   90.00
_cell.angle_gamma   90.00
#
_symmetry.space_group_name_H-M   'P 1'
#
loop_
_entity.id
_entity.type
_entity.pdbx_description
1 polymer ?
#
loop_
_entity_poly.entity_id
_entity_poly.type
_entity_poly.pdbx_seq_one_letter_code
_entity_poly.pdbx_strand_id
1 'polypeptide(L)'
;MTATLMIVGGLVLLAHNLWQRRGASASARRWTSSYQGHLKHRSVLLVRPLVAVVVLAAGVVAAGVPSYVAQVLAVLVVLSLILLVACLILPAPIPRWVQPAWYRELGRGEPSP
;
A
#
# COMPACT_ATOMS: atom_id res chain seq x y z
N MET A 1 -1.41 -18.38 -17.33
CA MET A 1 -1.36 -16.96 -17.77
C MET A 1 -1.81 -16.00 -16.66
N THR A 2 -2.94 -16.25 -15.98
CA THR A 2 -3.48 -15.39 -14.91
C THR A 2 -2.51 -15.19 -13.73
N ALA A 3 -1.88 -16.25 -13.23
CA ALA A 3 -0.93 -16.18 -12.11
C ALA A 3 0.26 -15.25 -12.40
N THR A 4 0.84 -15.37 -13.60
CA THR A 4 1.95 -14.52 -14.05
C THR A 4 1.55 -13.04 -14.09
N LEU A 5 0.37 -12.73 -14.61
CA LEU A 5 -0.14 -11.36 -14.65
C LEU A 5 -0.35 -10.78 -13.24
N MET A 6 -0.86 -11.59 -12.30
CA MET A 6 -1.01 -11.18 -10.90
C MET A 6 0.34 -10.92 -10.24
N ILE A 7 1.32 -11.80 -10.43
CA ILE A 7 2.67 -11.62 -9.87
C ILE A 7 3.30 -10.34 -10.43
N VAL A 8 3.33 -10.18 -11.75
CA VAL A 8 3.92 -9.00 -12.40
C VAL A 8 3.18 -7.72 -11.98
N GLY A 9 1.84 -7.73 -12.03
CA GLY A 9 1.04 -6.58 -11.61
C GLY A 9 1.25 -6.22 -10.14
N GLY A 10 1.34 -7.21 -9.27
CA GLY A 10 1.63 -7.05 -7.86
C GLY A 10 3.02 -6.46 -7.60
N LEU A 11 4.05 -6.92 -8.33
CA LEU A 11 5.40 -6.36 -8.24
C LEU A 11 5.44 -4.91 -8.72
N VAL A 12 4.77 -4.59 -9.83
CA VAL A 12 4.67 -3.23 -10.35
C VAL A 12 3.98 -2.31 -9.34
N LEU A 13 2.89 -2.76 -8.73
CA LEU A 13 2.20 -2.01 -7.67
C LEU A 13 3.10 -1.79 -6.46
N LEU A 14 3.83 -2.81 -6.02
CA LEU A 14 4.75 -2.71 -4.89
C LEU A 14 5.88 -1.71 -5.18
N ALA A 15 6.51 -1.81 -6.35
CA ALA A 15 7.57 -0.91 -6.80
C ALA A 15 7.07 0.54 -6.90
N HIS A 16 5.87 0.74 -7.44
CA HIS A 16 5.26 2.06 -7.54
C HIS A 16 4.95 2.67 -6.16
N ASN A 17 4.45 1.87 -5.21
CA ASN A 17 4.25 2.30 -3.83
C ASN A 17 5.57 2.65 -3.14
N LEU A 18 6.61 1.85 -3.35
CA LEU A 18 7.93 2.11 -2.78
C LEU A 18 8.52 3.40 -3.33
N TRP A 19 8.38 3.64 -4.63
CA TRP A 19 8.80 4.89 -5.26
C TRP A 19 8.06 6.11 -4.68
N GLN A 20 6.73 6.01 -4.50
CA GLN A 20 5.93 7.05 -3.84
C GLN A 20 6.34 7.28 -2.38
N ARG A 21 6.64 6.21 -1.66
CA ARG A 21 7.11 6.27 -0.26
C ARG A 21 8.52 6.83 -0.13
N ARG A 22 9.39 6.65 -1.13
CA ARG A 22 10.73 7.26 -1.15
C ARG A 22 10.67 8.75 -1.42
N GLY A 23 9.72 9.21 -2.23
CA GLY A 23 9.53 10.64 -2.50
C GLY A 23 10.76 11.30 -3.15
N ALA A 24 11.55 10.59 -3.95
CA ALA A 24 12.77 11.14 -4.54
C ALA A 24 12.52 12.23 -5.60
N SER A 25 11.30 12.30 -6.16
CA SER A 25 10.91 13.28 -7.19
C SER A 25 9.61 14.01 -6.84
N ALA A 26 9.38 15.18 -7.45
CA ALA A 26 8.12 15.91 -7.32
C ALA A 26 6.91 15.07 -7.76
N SER A 27 7.07 14.26 -8.81
CA SER A 27 6.04 13.32 -9.28
C SER A 27 5.72 12.22 -8.24
N ALA A 28 6.73 11.71 -7.54
CA ALA A 28 6.55 10.71 -6.47
C ALA A 28 5.81 11.29 -5.26
N ARG A 29 5.95 12.60 -5.02
CA ARG A 29 5.27 13.33 -3.92
C ARG A 29 3.91 13.90 -4.31
N ARG A 30 3.47 13.81 -5.56
CA ARG A 30 2.20 14.44 -6.02
C ARG A 30 0.97 14.07 -5.19
N TRP A 31 0.98 12.91 -4.55
CA TRP A 31 -0.11 12.46 -3.67
C TRP A 31 -0.26 13.29 -2.39
N THR A 32 0.74 14.11 -2.03
CA THR A 32 0.70 15.02 -0.88
C THR A 32 0.09 16.39 -1.21
N SER A 33 -0.31 16.61 -2.47
CA SER A 33 -0.96 17.86 -2.86
C SER A 33 -2.27 18.03 -2.12
N SER A 34 -2.48 19.21 -1.52
CA SER A 34 -3.68 19.60 -0.77
C SER A 34 -4.97 19.39 -1.55
N TYR A 35 -4.91 19.51 -2.89
CA TYR A 35 -6.06 19.30 -3.79
C TYR A 35 -6.54 17.85 -3.90
N GLN A 36 -5.77 16.87 -3.40
CA GLN A 36 -6.03 15.45 -3.62
C GLN A 36 -6.78 14.75 -2.50
N GLY A 37 -7.07 15.46 -1.40
CA GLY A 37 -7.95 15.01 -0.32
C GLY A 37 -7.41 13.86 0.54
N HIS A 38 -8.13 13.60 1.63
CA HIS A 38 -7.78 12.56 2.62
C HIS A 38 -7.75 11.14 2.02
N LEU A 39 -8.63 10.87 1.04
CA LEU A 39 -8.75 9.56 0.38
C LEU A 39 -7.50 9.18 -0.41
N LYS A 40 -6.84 10.12 -1.09
CA LYS A 40 -5.63 9.82 -1.88
C LYS A 40 -4.42 9.55 -0.99
N HIS A 41 -4.29 10.27 0.12
CA HIS A 41 -3.30 9.98 1.16
C HIS A 41 -3.46 8.57 1.72
N ARG A 42 -4.70 8.21 2.06
CA ARG A 42 -5.01 6.88 2.58
C ARG A 42 -4.77 5.78 1.56
N SER A 43 -5.10 6.05 0.31
CA SER A 43 -4.87 5.13 -0.80
C SER A 43 -3.39 4.77 -0.95
N VAL A 44 -2.51 5.78 -0.99
CA VAL A 44 -1.06 5.57 -1.18
C VAL A 44 -0.41 4.94 0.05
N LEU A 45 -0.84 5.31 1.26
CA LEU A 45 -0.19 4.85 2.48
C LEU A 45 -0.65 3.46 2.94
N LEU A 46 -1.92 3.09 2.70
CA LEU A 46 -2.52 1.88 3.25
C LEU A 46 -3.13 0.97 2.18
N VAL A 47 -4.02 1.50 1.34
CA VAL A 47 -4.81 0.65 0.42
C VAL A 47 -3.93 0.01 -0.65
N ARG A 48 -3.14 0.80 -1.38
CA ARG A 48 -2.33 0.30 -2.50
C ARG A 48 -1.26 -0.72 -2.07
N PRO A 49 -0.54 -0.54 -0.95
CA PRO A 49 0.34 -1.59 -0.43
C PRO A 49 -0.39 -2.89 -0.09
N LEU A 50 -1.56 -2.81 0.55
CA LEU A 50 -2.35 -3.99 0.89
C LEU A 50 -2.86 -4.71 -0.36
N VAL A 51 -3.35 -3.97 -1.35
CA VAL A 51 -3.75 -4.55 -2.65
C VAL A 51 -2.56 -5.22 -3.32
N ALA A 52 -1.38 -4.61 -3.31
CA ALA A 52 -0.18 -5.22 -3.89
C ALA A 52 0.16 -6.55 -3.21
N VAL A 53 0.09 -6.62 -1.88
CA VAL A 53 0.33 -7.85 -1.11
C VAL A 53 -0.71 -8.93 -1.45
N VAL A 54 -2.00 -8.57 -1.49
CA VAL A 54 -3.08 -9.52 -1.83
C VAL A 54 -2.90 -10.08 -3.24
N VAL A 55 -2.63 -9.22 -4.23
CA VAL A 55 -2.46 -9.62 -5.62
C VAL A 55 -1.20 -10.49 -5.80
N LEU A 56 -0.09 -10.13 -5.14
CA LEU A 56 1.13 -10.95 -5.14
C LEU A 56 0.89 -12.31 -4.51
N ALA A 57 0.35 -12.35 -3.30
CA ALA A 57 0.13 -13.58 -2.56
C ALA A 57 -0.84 -14.51 -3.30
N ALA A 58 -1.93 -13.97 -3.85
CA ALA A 58 -2.87 -14.73 -4.67
C ALA A 58 -2.21 -15.25 -5.96
N GLY A 59 -1.38 -14.45 -6.62
CA GLY A 59 -0.61 -14.86 -7.81
C GLY A 59 0.37 -15.99 -7.52
N VAL A 60 1.05 -15.94 -6.37
CA VAL A 60 1.99 -16.99 -5.92
C VAL A 60 1.24 -18.27 -5.57
N VAL A 61 0.12 -18.18 -4.86
CA VAL A 61 -0.74 -19.36 -4.58
C VAL A 61 -1.23 -20.00 -5.88
N ALA A 62 -1.70 -19.19 -6.84
CA ALA A 62 -2.14 -19.65 -8.15
C ALA A 62 -1.02 -20.25 -9.02
N ALA A 63 0.25 -19.99 -8.69
CA ALA A 63 1.41 -20.58 -9.37
C ALA A 63 1.76 -22.00 -8.88
N GLY A 64 1.00 -22.56 -7.92
CA GLY A 64 1.17 -23.95 -7.47
C GLY A 64 2.28 -24.17 -6.44
N VAL A 65 2.44 -23.23 -5.51
CA VAL A 65 3.38 -23.40 -4.38
C VAL A 65 2.96 -24.53 -3.43
N PRO A 66 3.89 -25.08 -2.63
CA PRO A 66 3.56 -26.10 -1.63
C PRO A 66 2.46 -25.65 -0.66
N SER A 67 1.69 -26.62 -0.15
CA SER A 67 0.53 -26.38 0.71
C SER A 67 0.84 -25.55 1.95
N TYR A 68 2.00 -25.76 2.59
CA TYR A 68 2.41 -24.98 3.75
C TYR A 68 2.64 -23.49 3.39
N VAL A 69 3.24 -23.21 2.23
CA VAL A 69 3.42 -21.84 1.72
C VAL A 69 2.07 -21.22 1.40
N ALA A 70 1.18 -21.98 0.77
CA ALA A 70 -0.16 -21.52 0.42
C ALA A 70 -0.98 -21.14 1.66
N GLN A 71 -0.89 -21.92 2.76
CA GLN A 71 -1.56 -21.60 4.02
C GLN A 71 -1.05 -20.29 4.64
N VAL A 72 0.27 -20.10 4.68
CA VAL A 72 0.87 -18.85 5.19
C VAL A 72 0.42 -17.65 4.35
N LEU A 73 0.44 -17.78 3.02
CA LEU A 73 -0.02 -16.73 2.11
C LEU A 73 -1.52 -16.47 2.24
N ALA A 74 -2.33 -17.50 2.48
CA ALA A 74 -3.77 -17.35 2.71
C ALA A 74 -4.04 -16.53 3.98
N VAL A 75 -3.33 -16.81 5.08
CA VAL A 75 -3.42 -16.01 6.31
C VAL A 75 -3.02 -14.55 6.04
N LEU A 76 -1.93 -14.33 5.29
CA LEU A 76 -1.49 -12.99 4.91
C LEU A 76 -2.53 -12.24 4.07
N VAL A 77 -3.17 -12.92 3.10
CA VAL A 77 -4.25 -12.36 2.28
C VAL A 77 -5.45 -11.98 3.16
N VAL A 78 -5.91 -12.89 4.03
CA VAL A 78 -7.05 -12.64 4.92
C VAL A 78 -6.79 -11.46 5.84
N LEU A 79 -5.63 -11.39 6.49
CA LEU A 79 -5.24 -10.26 7.33
C LEU A 79 -5.17 -8.95 6.54
N SER A 80 -4.62 -9.00 5.32
CA SER A 80 -4.54 -7.83 4.46
C SER A 80 -5.92 -7.33 4.04
N LEU A 81 -6.85 -8.25 3.75
CA LEU A 81 -8.24 -7.91 3.40
C LEU A 81 -8.99 -7.34 4.60
N ILE A 82 -8.86 -7.93 5.79
CA ILE A 82 -9.45 -7.40 7.03
C ILE A 82 -8.95 -5.97 7.26
N LEU A 83 -7.64 -5.75 7.14
CA LEU A 83 -7.07 -4.42 7.33
C LEU A 83 -7.52 -3.44 6.25
N LEU A 84 -7.67 -3.90 5.00
CA LEU A 84 -8.17 -3.09 3.90
C LEU A 84 -9.62 -2.66 4.13
N VAL A 85 -10.49 -3.59 4.53
CA VAL A 85 -11.89 -3.30 4.90
C VAL A 85 -11.96 -2.35 6.08
N ALA A 86 -11.18 -2.59 7.14
CA ALA A 86 -11.08 -1.70 8.28
C ALA A 86 -10.62 -0.29 7.85
N CYS A 87 -9.65 -0.19 6.95
CA CYS A 87 -9.19 1.08 6.40
C CYS A 87 -10.21 1.78 5.49
N LEU A 88 -11.15 1.06 4.90
CA LEU A 88 -12.20 1.67 4.07
C LEU A 88 -13.40 2.13 4.93
N ILE A 89 -13.74 1.37 5.97
CA ILE A 89 -14.93 1.63 6.80
C ILE A 89 -14.64 2.63 7.92
N LEU A 90 -13.54 2.45 8.66
CA LEU A 90 -13.23 3.30 9.80
C LEU A 90 -12.48 4.54 9.29
N PRO A 91 -12.94 5.78 9.48
CA PRO A 91 -12.16 6.99 9.21
C PRO A 91 -11.05 7.19 10.27
N ALA A 92 -10.28 6.14 10.54
CA ALA A 92 -9.19 6.16 11.49
C ALA A 92 -8.04 7.04 10.95
N PRO A 93 -7.49 7.94 11.78
CA PRO A 93 -6.33 8.74 11.40
C PRO A 93 -5.16 7.83 11.04
N ILE A 94 -4.46 8.17 9.96
CA ILE A 94 -3.32 7.37 9.50
C ILE A 94 -2.19 7.46 10.54
N PRO A 95 -1.72 6.34 11.09
CA PRO A 95 -0.69 6.36 12.11
C PRO A 95 0.59 7.00 11.59
N ARG A 96 1.25 7.81 12.43
CA ARG A 96 2.51 8.48 12.07
C ARG A 96 3.62 7.52 11.68
N TRP A 97 3.63 6.29 12.18
CA TRP A 97 4.64 5.28 11.81
C TRP A 97 4.46 4.71 10.39
N VAL A 98 3.25 4.81 9.80
CA VAL A 98 3.01 4.40 8.41
C VAL A 98 3.58 5.43 7.42
N GLN A 99 3.64 6.69 7.85
CA GLN A 99 4.06 7.82 7.03
C GLN A 99 5.58 7.83 6.82
N PRO A 100 6.07 8.09 5.59
CA PRO A 100 7.50 8.16 5.33
C PRO A 100 8.15 9.36 6.03
N ALA A 101 9.44 9.26 6.36
CA ALA A 101 10.16 10.27 7.14
C ALA A 101 10.05 11.68 6.56
N TRP A 102 10.30 11.83 5.25
CA TRP A 102 10.19 13.10 4.54
C TRP A 102 8.80 13.74 4.62
N TYR A 103 7.73 12.93 4.70
CA TYR A 103 6.36 13.44 4.82
C TYR A 103 6.08 13.95 6.24
N ARG A 104 6.65 13.30 7.26
CA ARG A 104 6.53 13.75 8.66
C ARG A 104 7.32 15.03 8.94
N GLU A 105 8.33 15.33 8.13
CA GLU A 105 9.14 16.53 8.24
C GLU A 105 8.43 17.74 7.61
N LEU A 106 7.72 17.55 6.49
CA LEU A 106 6.88 18.59 5.87
C LEU A 106 5.85 19.16 6.87
N GLY A 107 5.18 18.32 7.64
CA GLY A 107 4.21 18.76 8.65
C GLY A 107 4.82 19.39 9.91
N ARG A 108 6.16 19.47 10.04
CA ARG A 108 6.85 20.15 11.15
C ARG A 108 7.42 21.52 10.76
N GLY A 109 7.44 21.86 9.47
CA GLY A 109 8.09 23.06 8.95
C GLY A 109 7.18 24.27 8.70
N GLU A 110 5.87 24.13 8.83
CA GLU A 110 4.93 25.25 8.68
C GLU A 110 4.40 25.70 10.05
N PRO A 111 4.47 27.01 10.38
CA PRO A 111 3.65 27.56 11.45
C PRO A 111 2.19 27.37 11.07
N SER A 112 1.39 26.83 12.00
CA SER A 112 -0.06 26.74 11.84
C SER A 112 -0.62 28.14 11.55
N PRO A 113 -1.52 28.30 10.57
CA PRO A 113 -2.42 29.46 10.56
C PRO A 113 -3.28 29.49 11.83
#